data_AF-A0AB35F9G9-F1
#
_entry.id   AF-A0AB35F9G9-F1
#
_cell.length_a   1.000
_cell.length_b   1.000
_cell.length_c   1.000
_cell.angle_alpha   90.00
_cell.angle_beta   90.00
_cell.angle_gamma   90.00
#
_symmetry.space_group_name_H-M   'P 1'
#
loop_
_entity.id
_entity.type
_entity.pdbx_description
1 polymer ?
#
loop_
_entity_poly.entity_id
_entity_poly.type
_entity_poly.pdbx_seq_one_letter_code
_entity_poly.pdbx_strand_id
1 'polypeptide(L)'
;MRLMAVVGVALGLGCISAAESPSNYQSYSGIRVDTDPALLARYDKALQRCVPEAASWQRGSTDPHSLYYNAALRSCLYRYSFVDRGVYAYPIPQVYFDHFLDR
;
A
#
# COMPACT_ATOMS: atom_id res chain seq x y z
N MET A 1 -10.37 -19.12 -32.88
CA MET A 1 -9.25 -18.46 -32.19
C MET A 1 -9.41 -16.95 -32.36
N ARG A 2 -9.32 -16.15 -31.27
CA ARG A 2 -9.21 -14.66 -31.17
C ARG A 2 -10.11 -14.03 -30.09
N LEU A 3 -10.07 -14.49 -28.84
CA LEU A 3 -10.77 -13.80 -27.74
C LEU A 3 -10.03 -13.95 -26.39
N MET A 4 -8.70 -13.81 -26.36
CA MET A 4 -7.93 -13.89 -25.11
C MET A 4 -6.89 -12.78 -24.91
N ALA A 5 -6.89 -11.73 -25.74
CA ALA A 5 -5.87 -10.68 -25.69
C ALA A 5 -6.32 -9.38 -25.02
N VAL A 6 -7.57 -9.26 -24.55
CA VAL A 6 -8.12 -7.98 -24.08
C VAL A 6 -8.12 -7.83 -22.54
N VAL A 7 -7.87 -8.91 -21.78
CA VAL A 7 -7.90 -8.84 -20.30
C VAL A 7 -6.57 -8.33 -19.71
N GLY A 8 -5.47 -8.31 -20.48
CA GLY A 8 -4.14 -7.97 -19.97
C GLY A 8 -3.81 -6.48 -19.87
N VAL A 9 -4.60 -5.58 -20.48
CA VAL A 9 -4.23 -4.15 -20.61
C VAL A 9 -4.99 -3.24 -19.63
N ALA A 10 -6.06 -3.72 -19.01
CA ALA A 10 -6.84 -2.90 -18.06
C ALA A 10 -6.19 -2.76 -16.66
N LEU A 11 -5.08 -3.45 -16.37
CA LEU A 11 -4.39 -3.41 -15.07
C LEU A 11 -3.22 -2.40 -15.04
N GLY A 12 -2.92 -1.71 -16.14
CA GLY A 12 -1.64 -1.01 -16.32
C GLY A 12 -1.59 0.50 -16.06
N LEU A 13 -2.72 1.17 -15.76
CA LEU A 13 -2.74 2.65 -15.68
C LEU A 13 -3.52 3.19 -14.48
N GLY A 14 -3.76 2.37 -13.45
CA GLY A 14 -4.06 2.93 -12.14
C GLY A 14 -2.82 3.71 -11.71
N CYS A 15 -2.97 4.99 -11.34
CA CYS A 15 -1.91 5.69 -10.62
C CYS A 15 -1.70 4.95 -9.29
N ILE A 16 -0.81 3.95 -9.31
CA ILE A 16 -0.42 3.21 -8.11
C ILE A 16 0.33 4.24 -7.27
N SER A 17 -0.23 4.55 -6.10
CA SER A 17 0.44 5.41 -5.13
C SER A 17 1.82 4.82 -4.84
N ALA A 18 2.84 5.64 -4.62
CA ALA A 18 4.16 5.11 -4.25
C ALA A 18 4.10 4.17 -3.03
N ALA A 19 3.14 4.41 -2.14
CA ALA A 19 2.84 3.57 -0.98
C ALA A 19 2.19 2.21 -1.30
N GLU A 20 1.78 1.95 -2.54
CA GLU A 20 1.18 0.69 -2.98
C GLU A 20 2.16 -0.18 -3.80
N SER A 21 3.34 0.35 -4.14
CA SER A 21 4.32 -0.35 -4.98
C SER A 21 4.90 -1.58 -4.27
N PRO A 22 4.81 -2.80 -4.84
CA PRO A 22 5.32 -4.02 -4.20
C PRO A 22 6.83 -3.99 -3.97
N SER A 23 7.60 -3.23 -4.76
CA SER A 23 9.05 -3.07 -4.56
C SER A 23 9.42 -2.40 -3.23
N ASN A 24 8.48 -1.66 -2.64
CA ASN A 24 8.62 -1.02 -1.34
C ASN A 24 8.28 -1.97 -0.18
N TYR A 25 7.77 -3.17 -0.44
CA TYR A 25 7.36 -4.10 0.61
C TYR A 25 8.18 -5.39 0.65
N GLN A 26 8.24 -5.96 1.84
CA GLN A 26 8.81 -7.26 2.13
C GLN A 26 7.88 -8.03 3.07
N SER A 27 8.01 -9.36 3.09
CA SER A 27 7.42 -10.17 4.14
C SER A 27 8.04 -9.84 5.50
N TYR A 28 7.36 -10.25 6.57
CA TYR A 28 7.93 -10.19 7.93
C TYR A 28 9.28 -10.92 8.06
N SER A 29 9.53 -11.92 7.21
CA SER A 29 10.80 -12.65 7.12
C SER A 29 11.89 -11.95 6.28
N GLY A 30 11.62 -10.75 5.76
CA GLY A 30 12.58 -9.96 4.98
C GLY A 30 12.66 -10.30 3.49
N ILE A 31 11.77 -11.18 2.99
CA ILE A 31 11.74 -11.55 1.57
C ILE A 31 10.99 -10.46 0.81
N ARG A 32 11.60 -9.90 -0.23
CA ARG A 32 10.97 -8.82 -0.99
C ARG A 32 9.77 -9.33 -1.78
N VAL A 33 8.68 -8.58 -1.75
CA VAL A 33 7.43 -8.95 -2.45
C VAL A 33 7.65 -9.08 -3.95
N ASP A 34 8.50 -8.23 -4.53
CA ASP A 34 8.82 -8.20 -5.96
C ASP A 34 9.73 -9.35 -6.44
N THR A 35 10.23 -10.20 -5.52
CA THR A 35 11.16 -11.30 -5.86
C THR A 35 10.51 -12.68 -5.91
N ASP A 36 9.34 -12.86 -5.30
CA ASP A 36 8.63 -14.15 -5.24
C ASP A 36 7.20 -13.98 -5.79
N PRO A 37 6.83 -14.65 -6.89
CA PRO A 37 5.50 -14.53 -7.49
C PRO A 37 4.37 -15.00 -6.56
N ALA A 38 4.64 -15.96 -5.66
CA ALA A 38 3.65 -16.40 -4.68
C ALA A 38 3.44 -15.34 -3.60
N LEU A 39 4.50 -14.61 -3.22
CA LEU A 39 4.43 -13.50 -2.28
C LEU A 39 3.76 -12.28 -2.91
N LEU A 40 4.05 -11.97 -4.18
CA LEU A 40 3.40 -10.92 -4.95
C LEU A 40 1.89 -11.13 -5.03
N ALA A 41 1.43 -12.34 -5.38
CA ALA A 41 0.00 -12.64 -5.45
C ALA A 41 -0.71 -12.47 -4.09
N ARG A 42 -0.02 -12.78 -2.98
CA ARG A 42 -0.55 -12.55 -1.62
C ARG A 42 -0.60 -11.06 -1.29
N TYR A 43 0.42 -10.31 -1.70
CA TYR A 43 0.47 -8.86 -1.53
C TYR A 43 -0.66 -8.18 -2.30
N ASP A 44 -0.87 -8.52 -3.57
CA ASP A 44 -1.94 -7.94 -4.39
C ASP A 44 -3.33 -8.19 -3.76
N LYS A 45 -3.54 -9.39 -3.21
CA LYS A 45 -4.77 -9.73 -2.49
C LYS A 45 -4.95 -8.94 -1.19
N ALA A 46 -3.85 -8.66 -0.47
CA ALA A 46 -3.89 -7.79 0.69
C ALA A 46 -4.17 -6.34 0.29
N LEU A 47 -3.52 -5.86 -0.77
CA LEU A 47 -3.67 -4.53 -1.33
C LEU A 47 -5.13 -4.26 -1.71
N GLN A 48 -5.79 -5.18 -2.42
CA GLN A 48 -7.22 -5.07 -2.77
C GLN A 48 -8.15 -4.85 -1.56
N ARG A 49 -7.75 -5.31 -0.37
CA ARG A 49 -8.51 -5.10 0.87
C ARG A 49 -8.10 -3.83 1.60
N CYS A 50 -6.82 -3.46 1.50
CA CYS A 50 -6.26 -2.35 2.25
C CYS A 50 -6.48 -1.00 1.58
N VAL A 51 -6.53 -0.94 0.25
CA VAL A 51 -6.86 0.28 -0.50
C VAL A 51 -8.21 0.89 -0.09
N PRO A 52 -9.34 0.15 -0.09
CA PRO A 52 -10.63 0.74 0.31
C PRO A 52 -10.65 1.14 1.80
N GLU A 53 -9.88 0.45 2.64
CA GLU A 53 -9.76 0.81 4.05
C GLU A 53 -8.97 2.12 4.23
N ALA A 54 -7.85 2.26 3.52
CA ALA A 54 -7.03 3.45 3.53
C ALA A 54 -7.74 4.66 2.91
N ALA A 55 -8.56 4.43 1.88
CA ALA A 55 -9.40 5.43 1.23
C ALA A 55 -10.66 5.81 2.04
N SER A 56 -10.88 5.22 3.22
CA SER A 56 -12.05 5.53 4.04
C SER A 56 -11.79 6.70 4.97
N TRP A 57 -12.75 7.62 5.09
CA TRP A 57 -12.71 8.74 6.05
C TRP A 57 -12.59 8.28 7.52
N GLN A 58 -12.91 7.01 7.82
CA GLN A 58 -12.86 6.46 9.18
C GLN A 58 -11.46 6.01 9.60
N ARG A 59 -10.62 5.58 8.66
CA ARG A 59 -9.28 5.02 8.95
C ARG A 59 -8.14 5.73 8.25
N GLY A 60 -8.40 6.46 7.17
CA GLY A 60 -7.39 7.18 6.41
C GLY A 60 -7.99 8.40 5.73
N SER A 61 -7.79 8.50 4.42
CA SER A 61 -8.15 9.68 3.61
C SER A 61 -8.47 9.25 2.20
N THR A 62 -9.45 9.90 1.57
CA THR A 62 -9.75 9.69 0.14
C THR A 62 -8.66 10.23 -0.78
N ASP A 63 -7.76 11.07 -0.28
CA ASP A 63 -6.61 11.56 -1.03
C ASP A 63 -5.44 10.54 -0.96
N PRO A 64 -5.12 9.85 -2.07
CA PRO A 64 -4.05 8.85 -2.11
C PRO A 64 -2.64 9.44 -1.93
N HIS A 65 -2.48 10.76 -2.07
CA HIS A 65 -1.22 11.44 -1.83
C HIS A 65 -1.04 11.89 -0.38
N SER A 66 -2.10 11.82 0.43
CA SER A 66 -2.04 12.22 1.83
C SER A 66 -1.23 11.23 2.69
N LEU A 67 -0.56 11.76 3.71
CA LEU A 67 0.15 10.94 4.70
C LEU A 67 -0.81 10.02 5.47
N TYR A 68 -2.06 10.45 5.68
CA TYR A 68 -3.11 9.65 6.32
C TYR A 68 -3.47 8.41 5.52
N TYR A 69 -3.61 8.53 4.19
CA TYR A 69 -3.81 7.38 3.31
C TYR A 69 -2.65 6.40 3.42
N ASN A 70 -1.42 6.91 3.31
CA ASN A 70 -0.21 6.07 3.34
C ASN A 70 -0.06 5.33 4.68
N ALA A 71 -0.31 6.01 5.81
CA ALA A 71 -0.25 5.41 7.13
C ALA A 71 -1.33 4.33 7.33
N ALA A 72 -2.56 4.61 6.89
CA ALA A 72 -3.67 3.66 6.95
C ALA A 72 -3.42 2.41 6.09
N LEU A 73 -2.91 2.62 4.87
CA LEU A 73 -2.55 1.55 3.94
C LEU A 73 -1.47 0.64 4.53
N ARG A 74 -0.38 1.23 5.04
CA ARG A 74 0.72 0.48 5.68
C ARG A 74 0.26 -0.27 6.92
N SER A 75 -0.57 0.34 7.76
CA SER A 75 -1.16 -0.31 8.94
C SER A 75 -2.01 -1.52 8.56
N CYS A 76 -2.81 -1.40 7.49
CA CYS A 76 -3.57 -2.53 6.99
C CYS A 76 -2.68 -3.64 6.44
N LEU A 77 -1.69 -3.32 5.61
CA LEU A 77 -0.74 -4.28 5.04
C LEU A 77 0.09 -5.00 6.11
N TYR A 78 0.42 -4.30 7.20
CA TYR A 78 1.11 -4.88 8.35
C TYR A 78 0.31 -6.03 8.99
N ARG A 79 -1.03 -5.91 9.11
CA ARG A 79 -1.89 -7.01 9.58
C ARG A 79 -1.90 -8.23 8.65
N TYR A 80 -1.47 -8.06 7.40
CA TYR A 80 -1.26 -9.14 6.43
C TYR A 80 0.21 -9.57 6.30
N SER A 81 1.06 -9.21 7.26
CA SER A 81 2.48 -9.59 7.33
C SER A 81 3.37 -8.98 6.24
N PHE A 82 2.95 -7.86 5.65
CA PHE A 82 3.76 -7.07 4.73
C PHE A 82 4.30 -5.82 5.42
N VAL A 83 5.61 -5.62 5.34
CA VAL A 83 6.33 -4.53 5.99
C VAL A 83 7.03 -3.71 4.91
N ASP A 84 6.94 -2.40 5.03
CA ASP A 84 7.60 -1.48 4.12
C ASP A 84 9.13 -1.43 4.38
N ARG A 85 9.92 -1.38 3.30
CA ARG A 85 11.38 -1.44 3.25
C ARG A 85 12.06 -0.09 3.49
N GLY A 86 11.32 1.02 3.36
CA GLY A 86 11.84 2.37 3.30
C GLY A 86 11.26 3.30 4.38
N VAL A 87 12.18 3.80 5.22
CA VAL A 87 12.00 4.90 6.19
C VAL A 87 11.03 4.59 7.34
N TYR A 88 11.61 4.14 8.46
CA TYR A 88 11.10 4.18 9.84
C TYR A 88 9.56 4.14 9.99
N ALA A 89 9.04 2.92 10.00
CA ALA A 89 7.67 2.55 10.34
C ALA A 89 7.36 2.78 11.85
N TYR A 90 7.52 4.00 12.35
CA TYR A 90 7.04 4.40 13.67
C TYR A 90 5.58 4.85 13.59
N PRO A 91 4.73 4.52 14.59
CA PRO A 91 3.40 5.09 14.69
C PRO A 91 3.55 6.58 15.02
N ILE A 92 3.39 7.45 14.02
CA ILE A 92 3.31 8.88 14.25
C ILE A 92 1.94 9.12 14.92
N PRO A 93 1.87 9.54 16.19
CA PRO A 93 0.60 9.90 16.81
C PRO A 93 -0.04 11.03 16.01
N GLN A 94 -1.38 11.04 15.86
CA GLN A 94 -2.13 12.11 15.18
C GLN A 94 -1.64 13.53 15.55
N VAL A 95 -1.19 13.72 16.79
CA VAL A 95 -0.67 14.98 17.35
C VAL A 95 0.51 15.60 16.58
N TYR A 96 1.33 14.82 15.87
CA TYR A 96 2.45 15.37 15.08
C TYR A 96 2.03 15.90 13.70
N PHE A 97 0.80 15.64 13.26
CA PHE A 97 0.31 16.10 11.95
C PHE A 97 -0.34 17.49 11.99
N ASP A 98 -0.85 17.93 13.16
CA ASP A 98 -1.50 19.25 13.29
C ASP A 98 -0.51 20.43 13.35
N HIS A 99 0.78 20.18 13.65
CA HIS A 99 1.78 21.24 13.85
C HIS A 99 3.10 21.04 13.08
N PHE A 100 3.12 20.17 12.06
CA PHE A 100 4.37 19.92 11.32
C PHE A 100 4.90 21.15 10.57
N LEU A 101 4.03 22.10 10.22
CA LEU A 101 4.38 23.34 9.51
C LEU A 101 4.37 24.59 10.41
N ASP A 102 4.09 24.45 11.71
CA ASP A 102 3.98 25.57 12.65
C ASP A 102 5.31 25.96 13.32
N ARG A 103 6.46 25.64 12.70
CA ARG A 103 7.77 26.00 13.26
C ARG A 103 8.66 26.75 12.28
#